data_AF-G4AAM6-F1
#
_entry.id   AF-G4AAM6-F1
#
_cell.length_a   1.000
_cell.length_b   1.000
_cell.length_c   1.000
_cell.angle_alpha   90.00
_cell.angle_beta   90.00
_cell.angle_gamma   90.00
#
_symmetry.space_group_name_H-M   'P 1'
#
loop_
_entity.id
_entity.type
_entity.pdbx_description
1 polymer ?
#
loop_
_entity_poly.entity_id
_entity_poly.type
_entity_poly.pdbx_seq_one_letter_code
_entity_poly.pdbx_strand_id
1 'polypeptide(L)' 'MKHYKSEANAAIHSLMIDIHQSGLISKKTMQKFDKQCLTEIKPLAPEDISYPRKRTVIANGVCPLFKCK' A
#
# COMPACT_ATOMS: atom_id res chain seq x y z
N MET A 1 -3.12 -4.78 0.59
CA MET A 1 -2.64 -5.95 -0.18
C MET A 1 -1.32 -5.55 -0.83
N LYS A 2 -0.24 -6.33 -0.69
CA LYS A 2 1.05 -6.02 -1.32
C LYS A 2 1.00 -6.52 -2.78
N HIS A 3 1.26 -5.65 -3.74
CA HIS A 3 1.29 -6.00 -5.16
C HIS A 3 2.74 -6.19 -5.61
N TYR A 4 3.13 -7.45 -5.78
CA TYR A 4 4.46 -7.81 -6.24
C TYR A 4 4.50 -7.87 -7.77
N LYS A 5 5.64 -7.49 -8.35
CA LYS A 5 5.86 -7.58 -9.80
C LYS A 5 5.91 -9.02 -10.33
N SER A 6 6.22 -9.98 -9.45
CA SER A 6 6.32 -11.41 -9.78
C SER A 6 6.14 -12.28 -8.53
N GLU A 7 5.86 -13.57 -8.72
CA GLU A 7 5.83 -14.55 -7.63
C GLU A 7 7.21 -14.76 -7.00
N ALA A 8 8.27 -14.74 -7.80
CA ALA A 8 9.64 -14.79 -7.31
C ALA A 8 9.93 -13.65 -6.32
N ASN A 9 9.46 -12.44 -6.62
CA ASN A 9 9.58 -11.29 -5.73
C ASN A 9 8.82 -11.49 -4.42
N ALA A 10 7.65 -12.13 -4.45
CA ALA A 10 6.89 -12.46 -3.24
C ALA A 10 7.64 -13.48 -2.36
N ALA A 11 8.21 -14.53 -2.96
CA ALA A 11 9.00 -15.53 -2.24
C ALA A 11 10.25 -14.92 -1.59
N ILE A 12 10.99 -14.07 -2.33
CA ILE A 12 12.18 -13.39 -1.82
C ILE A 12 11.79 -12.38 -0.71
N HIS A 13 10.65 -11.70 -0.83
CA HIS A 13 10.18 -10.79 0.20
C HIS A 13 9.93 -11.51 1.53
N SER A 14 9.38 -12.73 1.51
CA SER A 14 9.21 -13.55 2.71
C SER A 14 10.57 -13.85 3.36
N LEU A 15 11.57 -14.27 2.58
CA LEU A 15 12.93 -14.51 3.10
C LEU A 15 13.55 -13.24 3.68
N MET A 16 13.35 -12.09 3.04
CA MET A 16 13.85 -10.79 3.53
C MET A 16 13.20 -10.38 4.86
N ILE A 17 11.94 -10.76 5.11
CA ILE A 17 11.30 -10.54 6.40
C ILE A 17 12.04 -11.33 7.49
N ASP A 18 12.36 -12.60 7.27
CA ASP A 18 13.08 -13.43 8.25
C ASP A 18 14.49 -12.86 8.53
N ILE A 19 15.17 -12.39 7.49
CA ILE A 19 16.47 -11.73 7.60
C ILE A 19 16.36 -10.40 8.37
N HIS A 20 15.27 -9.65 8.20
CA HIS A 20 15.03 -8.45 9.00
C HIS A 20 14.75 -8.81 10.47
N GLN A 21 13.93 -9.82 10.71
CA GLN A 21 13.56 -10.26 12.07
C GLN A 21 14.76 -10.79 12.87
N SER A 22 15.72 -11.43 12.19
CA SER A 22 17.00 -11.83 12.78
C SER A 22 17.98 -10.67 13.03
N GLY A 23 17.63 -9.44 12.62
CA GLY A 23 18.43 -8.23 12.85
C GLY A 23 19.60 -8.04 11.88
N LEU A 24 19.74 -8.91 10.88
CA LEU A 24 20.83 -8.86 9.90
C LEU A 24 20.69 -7.68 8.93
N ILE A 25 19.46 -7.21 8.69
CA ILE A 25 19.20 -6.02 7.89
C ILE A 25 18.40 -4.98 8.66
N SER A 26 18.70 -3.72 8.37
CA SER A 26 17.98 -2.57 8.94
C SER A 26 16.62 -2.37 8.28
N LYS A 27 15.71 -1.69 9.00
CA LYS A 27 14.43 -1.21 8.45
C LYS A 27 14.61 -0.37 7.18
N LYS A 28 15.69 0.41 7.09
CA LYS A 28 16.01 1.23 5.91
C LYS A 28 16.32 0.36 4.69
N THR A 29 17.02 -0.75 4.90
CA THR A 29 17.32 -1.74 3.85
C THR A 29 16.03 -2.40 3.37
N MET A 30 15.17 -2.83 4.29
CA MET A 30 13.87 -3.43 3.94
C MET A 30 12.98 -2.48 3.12
N GLN A 31 12.93 -1.20 3.50
CA GLN A 31 12.20 -0.18 2.74
C GLN A 31 12.75 0.04 1.33
N LYS A 32 14.07 -0.06 1.14
CA LYS A 32 14.68 0.06 -0.19
C LYS A 32 14.31 -1.14 -1.07
N PHE A 33 14.36 -2.35 -0.49
CA PHE A 33 13.93 -3.57 -1.17
C PHE A 33 12.45 -3.48 -1.61
N ASP A 34 11.56 -3.07 -0.71
CA ASP A 34 10.13 -2.94 -1.00
C ASP A 34 9.86 -2.01 -2.18
N LYS A 35 10.55 -0.88 -2.27
CA LYS A 35 10.41 0.05 -3.40
C LYS A 35 10.84 -0.57 -4.74
N GLN A 36 11.82 -1.45 -4.74
CA GLN A 36 12.28 -2.12 -5.96
C GLN A 36 11.35 -3.28 -6.35
N CYS A 37 10.82 -3.97 -5.34
CA CYS A 37 10.03 -5.20 -5.45
C CYS A 37 8.56 -4.95 -5.82
N LEU A 38 7.97 -3.87 -5.30
CA LEU A 38 6.57 -3.51 -5.48
C LEU A 38 6.36 -2.69 -6.77
N THR A 39 5.19 -2.83 -7.39
CA THR A 39 4.78 -1.94 -8.48
C THR A 39 4.63 -0.51 -7.97
N GLU A 40 5.16 0.45 -8.71
CA GLU A 40 5.01 1.87 -8.39
C GLU A 40 3.54 2.23 -8.29
N ILE A 41 3.15 2.81 -7.15
CA ILE A 41 1.81 3.33 -6.95
C ILE A 41 1.74 4.61 -7.77
N LYS A 42 1.03 4.58 -8.90
CA LYS A 42 0.73 5.79 -9.66
C LYS A 42 -0.18 6.67 -8.79
N PRO A 43 0.16 7.95 -8.57
CA PRO A 43 -0.75 8.86 -7.88
C PRO A 43 -2.04 8.94 -8.70
N LEU A 44 -3.17 8.65 -8.04
CA LEU A 44 -4.49 8.84 -8.64
C LEU A 44 -4.76 10.34 -8.75
N ALA A 45 -5.23 10.78 -9.92
CA ALA A 45 -5.63 12.17 -10.08
C ALA A 45 -6.90 12.45 -9.24
N PRO A 46 -7.10 13.67 -8.71
CA PRO A 46 -8.30 14.02 -7.94
C PRO A 46 -9.61 13.69 -8.68
N GLU A 47 -9.59 13.78 -10.02
CA GLU A 47 -10.72 13.49 -10.90
C GLU A 47 -11.07 11.99 -10.89
N ASP A 48 -10.07 11.11 -10.80
CA ASP A 48 -10.23 9.65 -10.75
C ASP A 48 -10.80 9.16 -9.40
N ILE A 49 -10.59 9.93 -8.33
CA ILE A 49 -11.08 9.65 -6.97
C ILE A 49 -12.57 10.07 -6.82
N SER A 50 -13.08 10.94 -7.71
CA SER A 50 -14.43 11.49 -7.60
C SER A 50 -15.54 10.48 -7.91
N TYR A 51 -15.25 9.45 -8.70
CA TYR A 51 -16.20 8.38 -9.04
C TYR A 51 -16.45 7.39 -7.87
N PRO A 52 -15.44 6.86 -7.14
CA PRO A 52 -15.68 5.95 -6.02
C PRO A 52 -16.31 6.62 -4.78
N ARG A 53 -16.03 7.91 -4.51
CA ARG A 53 -16.57 8.64 -3.33
C ARG A 53 -18.10 8.79 -3.33
N LYS A 54 -18.74 8.75 -4.50
CA LYS A 54 -20.21 8.90 -4.62
C LYS A 54 -20.97 7.62 -4.27
N ARG A 55 -20.30 6.45 -4.24
CA ARG A 55 -20.89 5.14 -3.99
C ARG A 55 -20.47 4.51 -2.66
N THR A 56 -19.65 5.19 -1.87
CA THR A 56 -19.34 4.73 -0.50
C THR A 56 -20.53 5.00 0.40
N VAL A 57 -21.44 4.03 0.48
CA VAL A 57 -22.39 3.93 1.60
C VAL A 57 -21.58 3.52 2.82
N ILE A 58 -21.20 4.51 3.61
CA ILE A 58 -20.68 4.35 4.97
C ILE A 58 -21.77 3.73 5.85
N ALA A 59 -21.92 2.42 5.79
CA ALA A 59 -22.48 1.65 6.89
C ALA A 59 -21.40 1.58 7.97
N ASN A 60 -21.39 2.59 8.83
CA ASN A 60 -20.86 2.66 10.20
C ASN A 60 -20.57 4.13 10.55
N GLY A 61 -21.64 4.87 10.88
CA GLY A 61 -21.62 5.94 11.89
C GLY A 61 -20.74 7.19 11.72
N VAL A 62 -20.04 7.42 10.61
CA VAL A 62 -19.20 8.64 10.46
C VAL A 62 -19.58 9.42 9.20
N CYS A 63 -20.29 10.52 9.38
CA CYS A 63 -20.65 11.46 8.31
C CYS A 63 -19.39 12.18 7.77
N PRO A 64 -19.12 12.22 6.45
CA PRO A 64 -17.97 12.93 5.91
C PRO A 64 -18.28 14.43 5.89
N LEU A 65 -17.42 15.17 6.59
CA LEU A 65 -17.41 16.61 6.86
C LEU A 65 -17.33 17.53 5.61
N PHE A 66 -18.16 17.33 4.57
CA PHE A 66 -18.13 18.19 3.38
C PHE A 66 -19.50 18.66 2.85
N LYS A 67 -20.57 18.49 3.63
CA LYS A 67 -21.88 19.13 3.38
C LYS A 67 -22.48 19.64 4.70
N CYS A 68 -21.77 20.55 5.35
CA CYS A 68 -22.36 21.54 6.25
C CYS A 68 -21.81 22.91 5.87
N LYS A 69 -22.35 23.46 4.78
CA LYS A 69 -22.53 24.90 4.63
C LYS A 69 -23.71 25.15 3.70
#